data_AF-A0A9J6DGI3-F1
#
_entry.id   AF-A0A9J6DGI3-F1
#
_cell.length_a   1.000
_cell.length_b   1.000
_cell.length_c   1.000
_cell.angle_alpha   90.00
_cell.angle_beta   90.00
_cell.angle_gamma   90.00
#
_symmetry.space_group_name_H-M   'P 1'
#
loop_
_entity.id
_entity.type
_entity.pdbx_description
1 polymer ?
#
loop_
_entity_poly.entity_id
_entity_poly.type
_entity_poly.pdbx_seq_one_letter_code
_entity_poly.pdbx_strand_id
1 'polypeptide(L)'
;MRLDQGTLEKAERRATGALYGLAADTTEQSGKEDPGNPHHRFIACGGVARTSSFPPFLLVTLISLALCRARALAYCIRVGQLPLDVQAAFGTLAPSVGHGRRVCRILRSETLRQARILRDFLYVQVDRGPGDRSARVKKRHEWTKLIDHAVESRWKQELLLLRRQKRRPQVRSAGQLHVEEGISPSRLRQDNAIPGTKVRRGKEKLTCGTAFVSAERFKGCPGQ
;
A
#
# COMPACT_ATOMS: atom_id res chain seq x y z
N MET A 1 13.44 13.82 23.04
CA MET A 1 12.48 13.08 23.87
C MET A 1 12.16 11.75 23.19
N ARG A 2 12.57 10.61 23.76
CA ARG A 2 12.19 9.27 23.28
C ARG A 2 10.86 8.91 23.96
N LEU A 3 9.78 8.88 23.19
CA LEU A 3 8.54 8.29 23.68
C LEU A 3 8.75 6.78 23.76
N ASP A 4 8.44 6.21 24.90
CA ASP A 4 8.60 4.79 25.18
C ASP A 4 7.69 3.97 24.26
N GLN A 5 8.20 2.85 23.75
CA GLN A 5 7.49 2.04 22.75
C GLN A 5 6.18 1.46 23.34
N GLY A 6 6.17 1.25 24.67
CA GLY A 6 4.99 0.81 25.41
C GLY A 6 3.86 1.84 25.47
N THR A 7 4.14 3.15 25.48
CA THR A 7 3.08 4.18 25.48
C THR A 7 2.37 4.27 24.14
N LEU A 8 3.08 4.01 23.04
CA LEU A 8 2.50 4.00 21.70
C LEU A 8 1.56 2.79 21.51
N GLU A 9 1.98 1.59 21.90
CA GLU A 9 1.11 0.40 21.85
C GLU A 9 -0.11 0.55 22.76
N LYS A 10 0.04 1.18 23.94
CA LYS A 10 -1.08 1.38 24.87
C LYS A 10 -2.08 2.41 24.33
N ALA A 11 -1.63 3.42 23.60
CA ALA A 11 -2.50 4.35 22.89
C ALA A 11 -3.21 3.67 21.71
N GLU A 12 -2.52 2.79 20.97
CA GLU A 12 -3.09 2.03 19.85
C GLU A 12 -4.14 1.01 20.33
N ARG A 13 -3.89 0.33 21.47
CA ARG A 13 -4.87 -0.55 22.13
C ARG A 13 -6.07 0.20 22.68
N ARG A 14 -5.90 1.44 23.17
CA ARG A 14 -7.02 2.30 23.59
C ARG A 14 -7.83 2.82 22.41
N ALA A 15 -7.17 3.17 21.31
CA ALA A 15 -7.85 3.59 20.08
C ALA A 15 -8.62 2.41 19.46
N THR A 16 -8.06 1.21 19.45
CA THR A 16 -8.76 0.00 18.98
C THR A 16 -9.86 -0.44 19.95
N GLY A 17 -9.64 -0.39 21.27
CA GLY A 17 -10.67 -0.70 22.27
C GLY A 17 -11.88 0.23 22.21
N ALA A 18 -11.67 1.53 22.00
CA ALA A 18 -12.75 2.50 21.78
C ALA A 18 -13.49 2.27 20.44
N LEU A 19 -12.80 1.75 19.42
CA LEU A 19 -13.41 1.41 18.12
C LEU A 19 -14.27 0.15 18.18
N TYR A 20 -13.93 -0.84 19.02
CA TYR A 20 -14.77 -2.03 19.22
C TYR A 20 -15.89 -1.83 20.25
N GLY A 21 -15.72 -0.91 21.21
CA GLY A 21 -16.75 -0.58 22.20
C GLY A 21 -18.00 0.10 21.62
N LEU A 22 -17.87 0.85 20.52
CA LEU A 22 -19.00 1.53 19.87
C LEU A 22 -19.92 0.61 19.05
N ALA A 23 -19.53 -0.66 18.85
CA ALA A 23 -20.36 -1.63 18.12
C ALA A 23 -21.35 -2.39 19.03
N ALA A 24 -21.25 -2.26 20.36
CA ALA A 24 -22.06 -3.02 21.30
C ALA A 24 -23.44 -2.38 21.61
N ASP A 25 -23.66 -1.10 21.31
CA ASP A 25 -24.83 -0.35 21.83
C ASP A 25 -26.04 -0.25 20.87
N THR A 26 -26.13 -1.05 19.80
CA THR A 26 -27.27 -0.96 18.84
C THR A 26 -28.29 -2.09 18.91
N THR A 27 -28.27 -2.89 19.98
CA THR A 27 -29.12 -4.09 20.09
C THR A 27 -30.15 -3.99 21.21
N GLU A 28 -30.89 -2.88 21.37
CA GLU A 28 -32.00 -2.87 22.34
C GLU A 28 -33.04 -1.77 22.09
N GLN A 29 -33.77 -1.83 20.98
CA GLN A 29 -35.13 -1.25 20.89
C GLN A 29 -36.01 -2.18 20.06
N SER A 30 -36.45 -3.26 20.69
CA SER A 30 -37.51 -4.16 20.23
C SER A 30 -38.71 -3.98 21.16
N GLY A 31 -39.89 -3.74 20.58
CA GLY A 31 -41.16 -4.10 21.22
C GLY A 31 -42.11 -2.95 21.58
N LYS A 32 -42.81 -2.41 20.59
CA LYS A 32 -44.23 -2.05 20.72
C LYS A 32 -44.87 -2.14 19.33
N GLU A 33 -45.32 -3.34 18.98
CA GLU A 33 -46.08 -3.60 17.78
C GLU A 33 -47.55 -3.22 18.04
N ASP A 34 -48.06 -2.25 17.28
CA ASP A 34 -49.49 -1.93 17.22
C ASP A 34 -50.20 -2.96 16.33
N PRO A 35 -51.18 -3.72 16.85
CA PRO A 35 -51.97 -4.65 16.04
C PRO A 35 -53.15 -3.92 15.40
N GLY A 36 -53.16 -3.72 14.07
CA GLY A 36 -54.41 -3.25 13.46
C GLY A 36 -54.48 -2.75 12.02
N ASN A 37 -53.54 -3.06 11.10
CA ASN A 37 -53.74 -2.63 9.70
C ASN A 37 -53.51 -3.77 8.67
N PRO A 38 -54.58 -4.44 8.20
CA PRO A 38 -54.48 -5.61 7.33
C PRO A 38 -54.34 -5.34 5.81
N HIS A 39 -54.10 -4.11 5.33
CA HIS A 39 -54.19 -3.80 3.89
C HIS A 39 -52.93 -3.43 3.10
N HIS A 40 -51.71 -3.48 3.67
CA HIS A 40 -50.48 -3.25 2.90
C HIS A 40 -49.75 -4.54 2.50
N ARG A 41 -50.36 -5.33 1.61
CA ARG A 41 -49.62 -6.35 0.82
C ARG A 41 -48.89 -5.68 -0.34
N PHE A 42 -47.80 -4.98 -0.05
CA PHE A 42 -46.77 -4.70 -1.05
C PHE A 42 -45.81 -5.89 -1.09
N ILE A 43 -45.90 -6.66 -2.17
CA ILE A 43 -44.95 -7.74 -2.48
C ILE A 43 -43.62 -7.09 -2.84
N ALA A 44 -42.75 -6.90 -1.85
CA ALA A 44 -41.35 -6.52 -2.06
C ALA A 44 -40.56 -7.76 -2.55
N CYS A 45 -40.73 -8.10 -3.82
CA CYS A 45 -39.81 -9.01 -4.51
C CYS A 45 -38.44 -8.34 -4.62
N GLY A 46 -37.40 -8.99 -4.10
CA GLY A 46 -36.00 -8.62 -4.36
C GLY A 46 -35.21 -8.04 -3.20
N GLY A 47 -35.39 -8.56 -1.98
CA GLY A 47 -34.45 -8.34 -0.88
C GLY A 47 -33.11 -9.00 -1.17
N VAL A 48 -32.30 -8.43 -2.06
CA VAL A 48 -30.88 -8.78 -2.19
C VAL A 48 -30.28 -8.53 -0.81
N ALA A 49 -29.91 -9.62 -0.14
CA ALA A 49 -29.34 -9.60 1.20
C ALA A 49 -28.35 -8.45 1.31
N ARG A 50 -28.61 -7.53 2.25
CA ARG A 50 -27.80 -6.36 2.53
C ARG A 50 -26.35 -6.82 2.55
N THR A 51 -25.61 -6.53 1.48
CA THR A 51 -24.21 -6.93 1.39
C THR A 51 -23.52 -6.35 2.60
N SER A 52 -22.86 -7.20 3.36
CA SER A 52 -22.18 -6.84 4.60
C SER A 52 -21.16 -5.75 4.29
N SER A 53 -21.58 -4.50 4.39
CA SER A 53 -20.76 -3.34 4.09
C SER A 53 -19.62 -3.33 5.09
N PHE A 54 -18.38 -3.46 4.62
CA PHE A 54 -17.21 -3.39 5.49
C PHE A 54 -17.27 -2.13 6.35
N PRO A 55 -17.03 -2.22 7.67
CA PRO A 55 -16.90 -1.03 8.50
C PRO A 55 -15.88 -0.03 7.93
N PRO A 56 -16.18 1.28 7.90
CA PRO A 56 -15.29 2.29 7.28
C PRO A 56 -13.86 2.29 7.86
N PHE A 57 -13.70 1.98 9.15
CA PHE A 57 -12.39 1.92 9.79
C PHE A 57 -11.52 0.78 9.23
N LEU A 58 -12.11 -0.37 8.85
CA LEU A 58 -11.36 -1.46 8.23
C LEU A 58 -10.82 -1.02 6.87
N LEU A 59 -11.61 -0.27 6.09
CA LEU A 59 -11.17 0.26 4.82
C LEU A 59 -9.99 1.23 5.00
N VAL A 60 -10.01 2.12 6.00
CA VAL A 60 -8.86 2.99 6.33
C VAL A 60 -7.61 2.18 6.65
N THR A 61 -7.73 1.14 7.47
CA THR A 61 -6.61 0.27 7.83
C THR A 61 -6.05 -0.48 6.61
N LEU A 62 -6.92 -0.99 5.73
CA LEU A 62 -6.50 -1.68 4.50
C LEU A 62 -5.84 -0.73 3.50
N ILE A 63 -6.40 0.48 3.31
CA ILE A 63 -5.82 1.51 2.44
C ILE A 63 -4.44 1.92 2.96
N SER A 64 -4.32 2.16 4.27
CA SER A 64 -3.04 2.56 4.87
C SER A 64 -1.98 1.45 4.74
N LEU A 65 -2.34 0.19 4.99
CA LEU A 65 -1.47 -0.97 4.77
C LEU A 65 -0.97 -1.02 3.31
N ALA A 66 -1.88 -0.91 2.33
CA ALA A 66 -1.53 -0.95 0.92
C ALA A 66 -0.57 0.20 0.55
N LEU A 67 -0.86 1.43 0.95
CA LEU A 67 0.00 2.58 0.67
C LEU A 67 1.39 2.45 1.34
N CYS A 68 1.46 1.96 2.57
CA CYS A 68 2.73 1.68 3.25
C CYS A 68 3.54 0.61 2.52
N ARG A 69 2.92 -0.50 2.09
CA ARG A 69 3.57 -1.55 1.30
C ARG A 69 4.10 -1.00 -0.02
N ALA A 70 3.34 -0.17 -0.73
CA ALA A 70 3.79 0.48 -1.95
C ALA A 70 5.02 1.39 -1.72
N ARG A 71 5.05 2.13 -0.60
CA ARG A 71 6.21 2.95 -0.20
C ARG A 71 7.42 2.07 0.16
N ALA A 72 7.22 0.95 0.86
CA ALA A 72 8.27 0.00 1.20
C ALA A 72 8.91 -0.59 -0.05
N LEU A 73 8.10 -1.07 -1.00
CA LEU A 73 8.58 -1.57 -2.30
C LEU A 73 9.38 -0.50 -3.07
N ALA A 74 8.89 0.75 -3.10
CA ALA A 74 9.60 1.86 -3.72
C ALA A 74 10.95 2.15 -3.04
N TYR A 75 11.02 2.05 -1.71
CA TYR A 75 12.26 2.19 -0.95
C TYR A 75 13.25 1.07 -1.28
N CYS A 76 12.81 -0.19 -1.26
CA CYS A 76 13.64 -1.35 -1.59
C CYS A 76 14.23 -1.23 -3.01
N ILE A 77 13.43 -0.84 -4.00
CA ILE A 77 13.92 -0.60 -5.38
C ILE A 77 15.04 0.45 -5.40
N ARG A 78 14.88 1.57 -4.70
CA ARG A 78 15.88 2.65 -4.67
C ARG A 78 17.19 2.23 -4.00
N VAL A 79 17.09 1.47 -2.92
CA VAL A 79 18.28 0.98 -2.19
C VAL A 79 18.90 -0.24 -2.89
N GLY A 80 18.23 -0.81 -3.90
CA GLY A 80 18.69 -2.03 -4.57
C GLY A 80 18.54 -3.28 -3.73
N GLN A 81 17.64 -3.27 -2.74
CA GLN A 81 17.31 -4.42 -1.90
C GLN A 81 16.03 -5.09 -2.41
N LEU A 82 15.92 -6.40 -2.18
CA LEU A 82 14.70 -7.15 -2.46
C LEU A 82 13.96 -7.43 -1.15
N PRO A 83 12.64 -7.13 -1.04
CA PRO A 83 11.86 -7.50 0.14
C PRO A 83 11.91 -9.02 0.39
N LEU A 84 11.84 -9.43 1.65
CA LEU A 84 11.86 -10.85 2.03
C LEU A 84 10.72 -11.63 1.40
N ASP A 85 9.50 -11.07 1.38
CA ASP A 85 8.33 -11.70 0.76
C ASP A 85 8.56 -11.98 -0.74
N VAL A 86 9.26 -11.07 -1.42
CA VAL A 86 9.59 -11.24 -2.84
C VAL A 86 10.69 -12.30 -3.00
N GLN A 87 11.69 -12.33 -2.13
CA GLN A 87 12.69 -13.41 -2.14
C GLN A 87 12.05 -14.77 -1.91
N ALA A 88 11.17 -14.88 -0.92
CA ALA A 88 10.44 -16.10 -0.58
C ALA A 88 9.56 -16.60 -1.73
N ALA A 89 8.97 -15.69 -2.52
CA ALA A 89 8.16 -16.05 -3.68
C ALA A 89 8.94 -16.76 -4.80
N PHE A 90 10.28 -16.60 -4.86
CA PHE A 90 11.13 -17.33 -5.82
C PHE A 90 11.67 -18.66 -5.25
N GLY A 91 11.33 -19.00 -4.00
CA GLY A 91 11.74 -20.24 -3.36
C GLY A 91 13.26 -20.38 -3.24
N THR A 92 13.80 -21.45 -3.81
CA THR A 92 15.23 -21.78 -3.74
C THR A 92 16.09 -21.01 -4.75
N LEU A 93 15.48 -20.46 -5.81
CA LEU A 93 16.20 -19.77 -6.87
C LEU A 93 16.24 -18.27 -6.58
N ALA A 94 17.43 -17.75 -6.27
CA ALA A 94 17.60 -16.32 -6.09
C ALA A 94 17.38 -15.58 -7.43
N PRO A 95 16.40 -14.64 -7.52
CA PRO A 95 16.19 -13.89 -8.74
C PRO A 95 17.37 -12.97 -9.01
N SER A 96 17.68 -12.73 -10.29
CA SER A 96 18.64 -11.69 -10.65
C SER A 96 18.17 -10.32 -10.15
N VAL A 97 19.11 -9.43 -9.83
CA VAL A 97 18.79 -8.07 -9.30
C VAL A 97 17.84 -7.32 -10.25
N GLY A 98 18.04 -7.45 -11.55
CA GLY A 98 17.18 -6.85 -12.57
C GLY A 98 15.75 -7.42 -12.55
N HIS A 99 15.62 -8.73 -12.42
CA HIS A 99 14.32 -9.41 -12.35
C HIS A 99 13.58 -9.04 -11.06
N GLY A 100 14.25 -9.09 -9.90
CA GLY A 100 13.66 -8.70 -8.61
C GLY A 100 13.17 -7.25 -8.60
N ARG A 101 13.93 -6.31 -9.17
CA ARG A 101 13.49 -4.92 -9.34
C ARG A 101 12.24 -4.79 -10.22
N ARG A 102 12.12 -5.59 -11.28
CA ARG A 102 10.94 -5.60 -12.16
C ARG A 102 9.71 -6.09 -11.41
N VAL A 103 9.83 -7.19 -10.67
CA VAL A 103 8.74 -7.73 -9.84
C VAL A 103 8.30 -6.74 -8.77
N CYS A 104 9.23 -6.10 -8.06
CA CYS A 104 8.87 -5.05 -7.09
C CYS A 104 8.10 -3.88 -7.71
N ARG A 105 8.39 -3.49 -8.97
CA ARG A 105 7.61 -2.45 -9.66
C ARG A 105 6.20 -2.91 -9.96
N ILE A 106 6.02 -4.15 -10.42
CA ILE A 106 4.70 -4.74 -10.67
C ILE A 106 3.88 -4.77 -9.38
N LEU A 107 4.45 -5.32 -8.30
CA LEU A 107 3.79 -5.39 -6.99
C LEU A 107 3.44 -4.00 -6.46
N ARG A 108 4.33 -3.01 -6.63
CA ARG A 108 4.05 -1.62 -6.24
C ARG A 108 2.85 -1.06 -6.98
N SER A 109 2.81 -1.24 -8.30
CA SER A 109 1.69 -0.78 -9.14
C SER A 109 0.37 -1.45 -8.75
N GLU A 110 0.38 -2.75 -8.51
CA GLU A 110 -0.81 -3.49 -8.09
C GLU A 110 -1.28 -3.05 -6.69
N THR A 111 -0.36 -2.85 -5.76
CA THR A 111 -0.70 -2.37 -4.41
C THR A 111 -1.32 -0.96 -4.46
N LEU A 112 -0.83 -0.07 -5.34
CA LEU A 112 -1.44 1.24 -5.56
C LEU A 112 -2.83 1.15 -6.21
N ARG A 113 -3.05 0.18 -7.10
CA ARG A 113 -4.37 -0.10 -7.67
C ARG A 113 -5.35 -0.57 -6.59
N GLN A 114 -4.94 -1.49 -5.72
CA GLN A 114 -5.74 -1.94 -4.58
C GLN A 114 -6.13 -0.77 -3.66
N ALA A 115 -5.18 0.12 -3.33
CA ALA A 115 -5.46 1.29 -2.50
C ALA A 115 -6.51 2.23 -3.12
N ARG A 116 -6.53 2.39 -4.46
CA ARG A 116 -7.56 3.18 -5.17
C ARG A 116 -8.94 2.53 -5.06
N ILE A 117 -9.04 1.23 -5.38
CA ILE A 117 -10.30 0.48 -5.29
C ILE A 117 -10.89 0.55 -3.86
N LEU A 118 -10.04 0.38 -2.83
CA LEU A 118 -10.48 0.48 -1.44
C LEU A 118 -10.94 1.89 -1.06
N ARG A 119 -10.31 2.94 -1.58
CA ARG A 119 -10.77 4.33 -1.41
C ARG A 119 -12.12 4.55 -2.09
N ASP A 120 -12.32 4.00 -3.29
CA ASP A 120 -13.59 4.11 -4.01
C ASP A 120 -14.72 3.45 -3.19
N PHE A 121 -14.47 2.26 -2.62
CA PHE A 121 -15.44 1.62 -1.71
C PHE A 121 -15.75 2.48 -0.49
N LEU A 122 -14.74 3.10 0.12
CA LEU A 122 -14.94 3.99 1.27
C LEU A 122 -15.79 5.20 0.89
N TYR A 123 -15.55 5.80 -0.28
CA TYR A 123 -16.34 6.95 -0.74
C TYR A 123 -17.77 6.58 -1.10
N VAL A 124 -18.01 5.43 -1.72
CA VAL A 124 -19.37 4.91 -1.96
C VAL A 124 -20.11 4.72 -0.64
N GLN A 125 -19.46 4.22 0.41
CA GLN A 125 -20.08 4.10 1.74
C GLN A 125 -20.42 5.47 2.36
N VAL A 126 -19.53 6.45 2.21
CA VAL A 126 -19.79 7.82 2.69
C VAL A 126 -20.94 8.46 1.92
N ASP A 127 -21.04 8.21 0.61
CA ASP A 127 -22.06 8.78 -0.26
C ASP A 127 -23.45 8.21 -0.04
N ARG A 128 -23.52 6.93 0.35
CA ARG A 128 -24.77 6.26 0.74
C ARG A 128 -25.23 6.64 2.14
N GLY A 129 -24.39 7.30 2.92
CA GLY A 129 -24.73 7.74 4.27
C GLY A 129 -25.79 8.86 4.27
N PRO A 130 -26.60 8.97 5.33
CA PRO A 130 -27.56 10.06 5.47
C PRO A 130 -26.84 11.42 5.60
N GLY A 131 -27.54 12.50 5.22
CA GLY A 131 -27.08 13.88 5.35
C GLY A 131 -26.83 14.59 4.02
N ASP A 132 -26.67 15.91 4.07
CA ASP A 132 -26.53 16.76 2.88
C ASP A 132 -25.20 16.57 2.14
N ARG A 133 -25.16 17.02 0.88
CA ARG A 133 -23.93 16.97 0.05
C ARG A 133 -22.72 17.58 0.75
N SER A 134 -22.90 18.70 1.44
CA SER A 134 -21.83 19.38 2.20
C SER A 134 -21.28 18.50 3.33
N ALA A 135 -22.17 17.83 4.09
CA ALA A 135 -21.78 16.91 5.15
C ALA A 135 -21.00 15.70 4.60
N ARG A 136 -21.41 15.15 3.45
CA ARG A 136 -20.71 14.03 2.81
C ARG A 136 -19.32 14.43 2.32
N VAL A 137 -19.17 15.61 1.72
CA VAL A 137 -17.85 16.15 1.30
C VAL A 137 -16.93 16.35 2.52
N LYS A 138 -17.44 16.96 3.59
CA LYS A 138 -16.69 17.12 4.84
C LYS A 138 -16.24 15.76 5.40
N LYS A 139 -17.14 14.78 5.43
CA LYS A 139 -16.86 13.42 5.89
C LYS A 139 -15.80 12.72 5.04
N ARG A 140 -15.84 12.84 3.71
CA ARG A 140 -14.77 12.31 2.83
C ARG A 140 -13.41 12.93 3.16
N HIS A 141 -13.37 14.25 3.37
CA HIS A 141 -12.14 14.96 3.74
C HIS A 141 -11.57 14.48 5.08
N GLU A 142 -12.44 14.28 6.08
CA GLU A 142 -12.04 13.71 7.39
C GLU A 142 -11.42 12.32 7.24
N TRP A 143 -12.06 11.44 6.45
CA TRP A 143 -11.52 10.10 6.18
C TRP A 143 -10.18 10.14 5.44
N THR A 144 -10.01 11.04 4.47
CA THR A 144 -8.71 11.22 3.79
C THR A 144 -7.62 11.63 4.76
N LYS A 145 -7.89 12.58 5.66
CA LYS A 145 -6.94 12.97 6.71
C LYS A 145 -6.58 11.79 7.63
N LEU A 146 -7.56 10.98 8.01
CA LEU A 146 -7.33 9.78 8.82
C LEU A 146 -6.44 8.76 8.11
N ILE A 147 -6.68 8.53 6.81
CA ILE A 147 -5.83 7.67 5.98
C ILE A 147 -4.40 8.21 5.94
N ASP A 148 -4.21 9.50 5.67
CA ASP A 148 -2.87 10.10 5.57
C ASP A 148 -2.11 10.01 6.89
N HIS A 149 -2.79 10.25 8.02
CA HIS A 149 -2.19 10.09 9.35
C HIS A 149 -1.81 8.62 9.63
N ALA A 150 -2.70 7.67 9.33
CA ALA A 150 -2.44 6.25 9.51
C ALA A 150 -1.26 5.77 8.65
N VAL A 151 -1.19 6.19 7.38
CA VAL A 151 -0.08 5.91 6.47
C VAL A 151 1.23 6.45 7.02
N GLU A 152 1.25 7.69 7.48
CA GLU A 152 2.49 8.31 7.95
C GLU A 152 2.99 7.69 9.25
N SER A 153 2.10 7.40 10.20
CA SER A 153 2.43 6.69 11.44
C SER A 153 3.04 5.32 11.14
N ARG A 154 2.36 4.52 10.31
CA ARG A 154 2.80 3.18 9.95
C ARG A 154 4.06 3.17 9.10
N TRP A 155 4.21 4.13 8.20
CA TRP A 155 5.41 4.28 7.38
C TRP A 155 6.65 4.54 8.25
N LYS A 156 6.55 5.36 9.30
CA LYS A 156 7.66 5.57 10.25
C LYS A 156 8.09 4.27 10.91
N GLN A 157 7.14 3.45 11.34
CA GLN A 157 7.43 2.13 11.93
C GLN A 157 8.12 1.20 10.92
N GLU A 158 7.54 1.07 9.72
CA GLU A 158 8.09 0.21 8.65
C GLU A 158 9.50 0.64 8.22
N LEU A 159 9.73 1.95 8.10
CA LEU A 159 11.03 2.50 7.73
C LEU A 159 12.11 2.16 8.75
N LEU A 160 11.78 2.11 10.05
CA LEU A 160 12.71 1.65 11.09
C LEU A 160 13.07 0.17 10.90
N LEU A 161 12.11 -0.68 10.57
CA LEU A 161 12.34 -2.10 10.30
C LEU A 161 13.24 -2.30 9.07
N LEU A 162 12.94 -1.62 7.97
CA LEU A 162 13.74 -1.67 6.74
C LEU A 162 15.19 -1.18 6.98
N ARG A 163 15.36 -0.12 7.77
CA ARG A 163 16.69 0.40 8.15
C ARG A 163 17.45 -0.59 9.03
N ARG A 164 16.78 -1.30 9.94
CA ARG A 164 17.39 -2.35 10.77
C ARG A 164 17.82 -3.55 9.93
N GLN A 165 17.00 -3.97 8.96
CA GLN A 165 17.34 -5.05 8.03
C GLN A 165 18.60 -4.72 7.22
N LYS A 166 18.75 -3.48 6.73
CA LYS A 166 19.96 -3.05 6.01
C LYS A 166 21.26 -3.19 6.83
N ARG A 167 21.20 -3.06 8.16
CA ARG A 167 22.38 -3.14 9.02
C ARG A 167 22.87 -4.57 9.26
N ARG A 168 22.04 -5.59 9.01
CA ARG A 168 22.53 -6.97 9.09
C ARG A 168 23.46 -7.16 7.88
N PRO A 169 24.78 -7.36 8.08
CA PRO A 169 25.63 -7.76 6.97
C PRO A 169 24.95 -8.97 6.36
N GLN A 170 24.70 -8.94 5.04
CA GLN A 170 24.44 -10.19 4.34
C GLN A 170 25.60 -11.08 4.76
N VAL A 171 25.28 -12.12 5.54
CA VAL A 171 26.21 -13.19 5.83
C VAL A 171 26.57 -13.69 4.45
N ARG A 172 27.66 -13.15 3.90
CA ARG A 172 28.26 -13.64 2.68
C ARG A 172 28.51 -15.08 3.03
N SER A 173 27.67 -15.95 2.48
CA SER A 173 27.72 -17.38 2.74
C SER A 173 29.19 -17.76 2.62
N ALA A 174 29.83 -18.07 3.74
CA ALA A 174 31.27 -18.30 3.84
C ALA A 174 31.71 -19.59 3.12
N GLY A 175 30.87 -20.08 2.21
CA GLY A 175 31.05 -21.25 1.38
C GLY A 175 30.64 -20.95 -0.05
N GLN A 176 31.05 -19.80 -0.61
CA GLN A 176 31.40 -19.80 -2.03
C GLN A 176 32.66 -20.66 -2.12
N LEU A 177 32.46 -21.98 -2.04
CA LEU A 177 33.42 -22.99 -2.42
C LEU A 177 33.83 -22.59 -3.83
N HIS A 178 35.02 -22.02 -3.92
CA HIS A 178 35.73 -21.85 -5.17
C HIS A 178 35.89 -23.29 -5.67
N VAL A 179 34.94 -23.77 -6.46
CA VAL A 179 35.16 -24.93 -7.31
C VAL A 179 36.15 -24.39 -8.34
N GLU A 180 37.43 -24.55 -8.04
CA GLU A 180 38.49 -24.42 -9.01
C GLU A 180 38.27 -25.53 -10.04
N GLU A 181 37.38 -25.30 -11.00
CA GLU A 181 37.43 -26.01 -12.27
C GLU A 181 38.70 -25.53 -12.97
N GLY A 182 39.78 -26.28 -12.73
CA GLY A 182 41.00 -26.22 -13.51
C GLY A 182 40.71 -26.62 -14.94
N ILE A 183 40.26 -25.65 -15.75
CA ILE A 183 40.29 -25.74 -17.21
C ILE A 183 40.91 -24.44 -17.71
N SER A 184 42.22 -24.48 -17.89
CA SER A 184 42.98 -23.49 -18.65
C SER A 184 42.44 -23.38 -20.07
N PRO A 185 41.89 -22.22 -20.51
CA PRO A 185 41.71 -21.94 -21.92
C PRO A 185 43.00 -21.32 -22.43
N SER A 186 43.90 -22.17 -22.87
CA SER A 186 44.98 -21.76 -23.77
C SER A 186 44.36 -21.17 -25.04
N ARG A 187 44.75 -19.94 -25.35
CA ARG A 187 44.97 -19.40 -26.72
C ARG A 187 43.79 -19.44 -27.70
N LEU A 188 43.34 -18.24 -28.06
CA LEU A 188 43.47 -17.63 -29.40
C LEU A 188 42.29 -16.68 -29.59
N ARG A 189 42.55 -15.38 -29.42
CA ARG A 189 41.78 -14.36 -30.14
C ARG A 189 42.75 -13.45 -30.84
N GLN A 190 42.79 -13.67 -32.17
CA GLN A 190 43.33 -12.76 -33.15
C GLN A 190 42.59 -11.43 -33.09
N ASP A 191 43.38 -10.37 -33.12
CA ASP A 191 42.96 -9.00 -33.31
C ASP A 191 42.40 -8.82 -34.72
N ASN A 192 41.08 -8.64 -34.84
CA ASN A 192 40.48 -8.04 -36.02
C ASN A 192 39.87 -6.70 -35.61
N ALA A 193 40.69 -5.66 -35.74
CA ALA A 193 40.28 -4.27 -35.62
C ALA A 193 39.34 -3.92 -36.79
N ILE A 194 38.08 -3.63 -36.48
CA ILE A 194 37.16 -2.97 -37.43
C ILE A 194 37.24 -1.47 -37.13
N PRO A 195 37.78 -0.64 -38.04
CA PRO A 195 37.82 0.79 -37.86
C PRO A 195 36.50 1.42 -38.28
N GLY A 196 35.94 2.26 -37.41
CA GLY A 196 35.15 3.41 -37.84
C GLY A 196 33.64 3.25 -37.85
N THR A 197 33.00 3.41 -36.70
CA THR A 197 31.73 4.15 -36.63
C THR A 197 31.76 5.10 -35.43
N LYS A 198 31.93 6.40 -35.70
CA LYS A 198 31.83 7.47 -34.70
C LYS A 198 30.36 7.57 -34.25
N VAL A 199 29.97 6.82 -33.22
CA VAL A 199 28.68 7.01 -32.56
C VAL A 199 28.77 8.28 -31.71
N ARG A 200 28.13 9.36 -32.18
CA ARG A 200 27.92 10.60 -31.42
C ARG A 200 27.19 10.26 -30.12
N ARG A 201 27.90 10.27 -28.99
CA ARG A 201 27.31 10.29 -27.64
C ARG A 201 26.59 11.63 -27.45
N GLY A 202 25.31 11.67 -27.79
CA GLY A 202 24.40 12.70 -27.29
C GLY A 202 24.34 12.59 -25.77
N LYS A 203 24.82 13.61 -25.07
CA LYS A 203 24.61 13.80 -23.62
C LYS A 203 23.13 14.10 -23.40
N GLU A 204 22.26 13.11 -23.47
CA GLU A 204 20.92 13.22 -22.92
C GLU A 204 21.05 13.13 -21.40
N LYS A 205 20.94 14.28 -20.75
CA LYS A 205 20.70 14.39 -19.33
C LYS A 205 19.36 13.68 -19.05
N LEU A 206 19.42 12.40 -18.70
CA LEU A 206 18.33 11.73 -17.99
C LEU A 206 18.17 12.41 -16.64
N THR A 207 17.45 13.53 -16.62
CA THR A 207 16.77 13.99 -15.42
C THR A 207 15.76 12.91 -15.09
N CYS A 208 16.12 12.04 -14.15
CA CYS A 208 15.16 11.17 -13.49
C CYS A 208 14.22 12.06 -12.67
N GLY A 209 13.27 12.68 -13.36
CA GLY A 209 12.15 13.38 -12.77
C GLY A 209 11.30 12.33 -12.08
N THR A 210 11.59 12.08 -10.81
CA THR A 210 10.56 11.65 -9.85
C THR A 210 9.56 12.80 -9.74
N ALA A 211 8.73 12.96 -10.77
CA ALA A 211 7.48 13.69 -10.67
C ALA A 211 6.61 12.84 -9.74
N PHE A 212 6.75 13.08 -8.44
CA PHE A 212 5.71 12.80 -7.48
C PHE A 212 4.58 13.75 -7.89
N VAL A 213 3.68 13.28 -8.74
CA VAL A 213 2.45 13.98 -9.06
C VAL A 213 1.66 14.02 -7.75
N SER A 214 1.84 15.12 -7.03
CA SER A 214 0.98 15.51 -5.93
C SER A 214 -0.37 15.83 -6.57
N ALA A 215 -1.21 14.82 -6.66
CA ALA A 215 -2.58 14.97 -7.10
C ALA A 215 -3.31 15.89 -6.12
N GLU A 216 -4.04 16.85 -6.70
CA GLU A 216 -5.16 17.59 -6.12
C GLU A 216 -4.86 18.79 -5.22
N ARG A 217 -4.59 19.92 -5.88
CA ARG A 217 -5.05 21.24 -5.43
C ARG A 217 -6.31 21.58 -6.22
N PHE A 218 -7.47 21.10 -5.76
CA PHE A 218 -8.78 21.53 -6.25
C PHE A 218 -8.94 23.02 -5.89
N LYS A 219 -8.73 23.92 -6.85
CA LYS A 219 -9.22 25.29 -6.77
C LYS A 219 -10.67 25.25 -7.27
N GLY A 220 -11.61 25.47 -6.35
CA GLY A 220 -13.01 25.64 -6.68
C GLY A 220 -13.19 26.84 -7.62
N CYS A 221 -14.02 26.66 -8.65
CA CYS A 221 -14.56 27.76 -9.43
C CYS A 221 -15.52 28.57 -8.53
N PRO A 222 -15.43 29.90 -8.50
CA PRO A 222 -16.52 30.72 -7.99
C PRO A 222 -17.68 30.64 -8.99
N GLY A 223 -18.84 30.16 -8.52
CA GLY A 223 -20.09 30.25 -9.27
C GLY A 223 -20.58 31.69 -9.29
N GLN A 224 -20.97 32.14 -10.48
CA GLN A 224 -21.86 33.29 -10.68
C GLN A 224 -23.29 32.91 -10.29
#